data_AF-A0A5C3KDK3-F1
#
_entry.id   AF-A0A5C3KDK3-F1
#
_cell.length_a   1.000
_cell.length_b   1.000
_cell.length_c   1.000
_cell.angle_alpha   90.00
_cell.angle_beta   90.00
_cell.angle_gamma   90.00
#
_symmetry.space_group_name_H-M   'P 1'
#
loop_
_entity.id
_entity.type
_entity.pdbx_description
1 polymer ?
#
loop_
_entity_poly.entity_id
_entity_poly.type
_entity_poly.pdbx_seq_one_letter_code
_entity_poly.pdbx_strand_id
1 'polypeptide(L)'
;MAVSTSTKMLFSKITCPQITLHGDPIFATGDNVTTWISDSAFAQGSMKAVYEIAVINQPHDDTARYVAKRFFKLQDDSWSDLDNAHPLDLTKVPAEFLAEAHNAQIQHEQTCLARGTVFIKSFYKFCHENGVDEVGDPSPASGMKRPAPELENNQGASTESIPMMGLMWLIEKRHPSQRIQRFSRTLEHATPHSDQLHLTIYALQRFIYRYSNNELVFADLQGTPVTTVGRNGDLSTGTVLFDPMTCTRTQGSGIGNHGPNGIQTFVEQHQCRELCDTLDLGTQFLLNPGKDDTAGYQLGDSGSDPGHVGDD
;
A
#
# COMPACT_ATOMS: atom_id res chain seq x y z
N MET A 1 -14.26 -20.52 25.50
CA MET A 1 -13.47 -19.45 24.84
C MET A 1 -12.04 -19.58 25.34
N ALA A 2 -11.07 -19.84 24.47
CA ALA A 2 -9.67 -19.82 24.88
C ALA A 2 -9.30 -18.38 25.25
N VAL A 3 -8.60 -18.18 26.37
CA VAL A 3 -8.05 -16.87 26.72
C VAL A 3 -6.90 -16.62 25.75
N SER A 4 -7.04 -15.61 24.89
CA SER A 4 -5.93 -15.18 24.05
C SER A 4 -4.86 -14.60 24.97
N THR A 5 -3.69 -15.23 24.98
CA THR A 5 -2.52 -14.72 25.70
C THR A 5 -1.81 -13.68 24.82
N SER A 6 -1.12 -12.75 25.47
CA SER A 6 -0.39 -11.68 24.77
C SER A 6 0.94 -11.42 25.43
N THR A 7 1.91 -11.02 24.61
CA THR A 7 3.27 -10.72 25.02
C THR A 7 3.53 -9.22 24.95
N LYS A 8 4.09 -8.66 26.02
CA LYS A 8 4.52 -7.25 26.05
C LYS A 8 5.85 -7.10 25.32
N MET A 9 5.92 -6.19 24.36
CA MET A 9 7.12 -5.94 23.55
C MET A 9 7.45 -4.45 23.49
N LEU A 10 8.72 -4.14 23.26
CA LEU A 10 9.21 -2.81 22.96
C LEU A 10 9.67 -2.79 21.50
N PHE A 11 9.01 -1.97 20.68
CA PHE A 11 9.34 -1.81 19.26
C PHE A 11 10.00 -0.46 19.02
N SER A 12 11.05 -0.42 18.22
CA SER A 12 11.53 0.82 17.61
C SER A 12 10.69 1.10 16.38
N LYS A 13 10.03 2.27 16.34
CA LYS A 13 9.20 2.63 15.21
C LYS A 13 10.07 2.93 14.00
N ILE A 14 9.73 2.36 12.85
CA ILE A 14 10.36 2.69 11.57
C ILE A 14 9.24 3.10 10.62
N THR A 15 9.46 4.18 9.88
CA THR A 15 8.51 4.69 8.89
C THR A 15 9.22 4.94 7.57
N CYS A 16 8.50 4.86 6.46
CA CYS A 16 8.97 5.30 5.15
C CYS A 16 8.28 6.62 4.78
N PRO A 17 8.72 7.78 5.31
CA PRO A 17 8.06 9.06 5.06
C PRO A 17 8.06 9.50 3.59
N GLN A 18 9.05 9.05 2.81
CA GLN A 18 9.25 9.49 1.43
C GLN A 18 9.94 8.41 0.59
N ILE A 19 9.81 8.54 -0.73
CA ILE A 19 10.55 7.76 -1.73
C ILE A 19 11.42 8.72 -2.55
N THR A 20 12.61 8.28 -2.98
CA THR A 20 13.48 9.04 -3.87
C THR A 20 12.87 9.19 -5.27
N LEU A 21 13.46 10.02 -6.12
CA LEU A 21 13.11 10.11 -7.55
C LEU A 21 13.30 8.78 -8.30
N HIS A 22 14.20 7.91 -7.81
CA HIS A 22 14.41 6.56 -8.34
C HIS A 22 13.44 5.54 -7.73
N GLY A 23 12.55 5.99 -6.83
CA GLY A 23 11.57 5.16 -6.14
C GLY A 23 12.13 4.38 -4.97
N ASP A 24 13.33 4.69 -4.49
CA ASP A 24 13.93 4.03 -3.32
C ASP A 24 13.29 4.55 -2.03
N PRO A 25 12.97 3.69 -1.06
CA PRO A 25 12.41 4.14 0.21
C PRO A 25 13.45 4.90 1.03
N ILE A 26 13.05 6.00 1.66
CA ILE A 26 13.84 6.63 2.72
C ILE A 26 13.18 6.27 4.05
N PHE A 27 13.87 5.45 4.84
CA PHE A 27 13.40 5.05 6.17
C PHE A 27 13.85 6.03 7.24
N ALA A 28 12.95 6.31 8.19
CA ALA A 28 13.23 7.10 9.38
C ALA A 28 12.87 6.29 10.63
N THR A 29 13.81 6.23 11.57
CA THR A 29 13.59 5.67 12.91
C THR A 29 12.91 6.73 13.77
N GLY A 30 11.81 6.35 14.41
CA GLY A 30 11.08 7.16 15.37
C GLY A 30 11.20 6.61 16.79
N ASP A 31 10.31 7.07 17.66
CA ASP A 31 10.31 6.70 19.08
C ASP A 31 10.08 5.20 19.29
N ASN A 32 10.60 4.72 20.43
CA ASN A 32 10.24 3.39 20.92
C ASN A 32 8.80 3.38 21.42
N VAL A 33 8.08 2.33 21.08
CA VAL A 33 6.67 2.14 21.41
C VAL A 33 6.52 0.82 22.16
N THR A 34 5.85 0.87 23.31
CA THR A 34 5.50 -0.35 24.05
C THR A 34 4.16 -0.87 23.56
N THR A 35 4.07 -2.18 23.30
CA THR A 35 2.85 -2.80 22.76
C THR A 35 2.58 -4.15 23.43
N TRP A 36 1.34 -4.62 23.31
CA TRP A 36 0.98 -6.02 23.53
C TRP A 36 0.65 -6.66 22.19
N ILE A 37 1.28 -7.78 21.86
CA ILE A 37 0.98 -8.58 20.66
C ILE A 37 0.32 -9.89 21.06
N SER A 38 -0.69 -10.35 20.32
CA SER A 38 -1.29 -11.67 20.55
C SER A 38 -0.28 -12.79 20.32
N ASP A 39 -0.31 -13.83 21.13
CA ASP A 39 0.65 -14.94 20.99
C ASP A 39 0.31 -15.85 19.81
N SER A 40 -0.92 -15.77 19.29
CA SER A 40 -1.37 -16.47 18.10
C SER A 40 -1.79 -15.49 17.00
N ALA A 41 -1.53 -15.87 15.75
CA ALA A 41 -2.10 -15.18 14.60
C ALA A 41 -3.62 -15.41 14.55
N PHE A 42 -4.39 -14.39 14.17
CA PHE A 42 -5.84 -14.52 13.97
C PHE A 42 -6.22 -14.65 12.49
N ALA A 43 -5.30 -14.29 11.59
CA ALA A 43 -5.43 -14.47 10.15
C ALA A 43 -4.07 -14.79 9.55
N GLN A 44 -4.07 -15.49 8.41
CA GLN A 44 -2.86 -15.85 7.69
C GLN A 44 -3.18 -15.92 6.19
N GLY A 45 -2.30 -15.31 5.38
CA GLY A 45 -2.29 -15.45 3.93
C GLY A 45 -1.20 -16.42 3.47
N SER A 46 -0.93 -16.47 2.17
CA SER A 46 0.11 -17.36 1.60
C SER A 46 1.52 -17.10 2.14
N MET A 47 1.83 -15.85 2.51
CA MET A 47 3.18 -15.43 2.89
C MET A 47 3.28 -14.67 4.22
N LYS A 48 2.14 -14.27 4.79
CA LYS A 48 2.09 -13.40 5.98
C LYS A 48 1.13 -13.95 7.03
N ALA A 49 1.55 -13.92 8.29
CA ALA A 49 0.69 -14.14 9.44
C ALA A 49 0.34 -12.80 10.09
N VAL A 50 -0.89 -12.66 10.57
CA VAL A 50 -1.45 -11.41 11.09
C VAL A 50 -1.85 -11.60 12.55
N TYR A 51 -1.34 -10.71 13.39
CA TYR A 51 -1.48 -10.73 14.85
C TYR A 51 -2.21 -9.47 15.30
N GLU A 52 -3.01 -9.57 16.37
CA GLU A 52 -3.60 -8.38 16.99
C GLU A 52 -2.52 -7.67 17.80
N ILE A 53 -2.47 -6.34 17.71
CA ILE A 53 -1.54 -5.54 18.51
C ILE A 53 -2.26 -4.36 19.17
N ALA A 54 -2.02 -4.19 20.46
CA ALA A 54 -2.47 -3.05 21.25
C ALA A 54 -1.27 -2.15 21.54
N VAL A 55 -1.34 -0.91 21.10
CA VAL A 55 -0.27 0.08 21.30
C VAL A 55 -0.54 0.87 22.58
N ILE A 56 0.40 0.84 23.53
CA ILE A 56 0.23 1.52 24.82
C ILE A 56 0.59 3.01 24.65
N ASN A 57 -0.21 3.90 25.26
CA ASN A 57 0.03 5.34 25.36
C ASN A 57 0.11 6.09 24.01
N GLN A 58 -0.71 5.74 23.01
CA GLN A 58 -0.88 6.64 21.85
C GLN A 58 -1.91 7.73 22.19
N PRO A 59 -1.50 9.01 22.30
CA PRO A 59 -2.33 10.08 22.89
C PRO A 59 -3.54 10.53 22.05
N HIS A 60 -3.83 9.88 20.92
CA HIS A 60 -4.81 10.40 19.95
C HIS A 60 -5.79 9.39 19.35
N ASP A 61 -5.80 8.12 19.76
CA ASP A 61 -6.74 7.15 19.19
C ASP A 61 -6.97 5.93 20.11
N ASP A 62 -7.62 6.14 21.26
CA ASP A 62 -7.94 5.09 22.25
C ASP A 62 -8.82 3.96 21.68
N THR A 63 -9.39 4.16 20.48
CA THR A 63 -10.25 3.18 19.80
C THR A 63 -9.60 2.48 18.63
N ALA A 64 -8.46 2.97 18.13
CA ALA A 64 -7.78 2.32 17.03
C ALA A 64 -7.24 0.96 17.44
N ARG A 65 -7.73 -0.05 16.73
CA ARG A 65 -7.14 -1.38 16.73
C ARG A 65 -6.07 -1.42 15.66
N TYR A 66 -4.96 -2.10 15.95
CA TYR A 66 -3.88 -2.29 15.01
C TYR A 66 -3.68 -3.78 14.76
N VAL A 67 -3.02 -4.10 13.66
CA VAL A 67 -2.54 -5.44 13.36
C VAL A 67 -1.05 -5.39 13.06
N ALA A 68 -0.35 -6.46 13.42
CA ALA A 68 1.05 -6.66 13.08
C ALA A 68 1.15 -7.84 12.10
N LYS A 69 1.81 -7.63 10.96
CA LYS A 69 2.05 -8.65 9.93
C LYS A 69 3.51 -9.07 9.95
N ARG A 70 3.72 -10.38 9.82
CA ARG A 70 5.04 -11.01 9.76
C ARG A 70 5.10 -11.96 8.57
N PHE A 71 6.21 -11.95 7.83
CA PHE A 71 6.44 -12.91 6.77
C PHE A 71 6.83 -14.28 7.34
N PHE A 72 6.40 -15.34 6.68
CA PHE A 72 6.90 -16.69 6.91
C PHE A 72 7.30 -17.33 5.58
N LYS A 73 8.15 -18.36 5.64
CA LYS A 73 8.57 -19.15 4.48
C LYS A 73 8.13 -20.59 4.69
N LEU A 74 7.61 -21.25 3.66
CA LEU A 74 7.30 -22.68 3.70
C LEU A 74 8.55 -23.49 3.29
N GLN A 75 8.78 -24.64 3.94
CA GLN A 75 10.02 -25.43 3.81
C GLN A 75 10.32 -25.93 2.39
N ASP A 76 9.28 -26.29 1.63
CA ASP A 76 9.42 -27.01 0.36
C ASP A 76 8.86 -26.27 -0.86
N ASP A 77 8.29 -25.08 -0.69
CA ASP A 77 7.63 -24.40 -1.80
C ASP A 77 8.65 -23.47 -2.48
N SER A 78 9.02 -23.82 -3.72
CA SER A 78 9.48 -22.80 -4.65
C SER A 78 8.35 -21.77 -4.74
N TRP A 79 8.67 -20.49 -4.54
CA TRP A 79 7.68 -19.42 -4.41
C TRP A 79 6.68 -19.33 -5.59
N SER A 80 6.92 -20.04 -6.69
CA SER A 80 6.09 -20.07 -7.91
C SER A 80 4.76 -20.81 -7.80
N ASP A 81 4.51 -21.65 -6.78
CA ASP A 81 3.28 -22.48 -6.71
C ASP A 81 2.16 -21.90 -5.80
N LEU A 82 2.34 -20.71 -5.23
CA LEU A 82 1.43 -20.14 -4.24
C LEU A 82 0.07 -19.64 -4.78
N ASP A 83 -0.09 -19.53 -6.10
CA ASP A 83 -1.33 -19.02 -6.71
C ASP A 83 -2.49 -20.05 -6.72
N ASN A 84 -2.19 -21.35 -6.55
CA ASN A 84 -3.19 -22.44 -6.56
C ASN A 84 -3.65 -22.84 -5.15
N ALA A 85 -3.98 -21.86 -4.32
CA ALA A 85 -4.23 -22.02 -2.89
C ALA A 85 -5.27 -23.13 -2.53
N HIS A 86 -4.76 -24.29 -2.13
CA HIS A 86 -5.43 -25.14 -1.15
C HIS A 86 -5.40 -24.44 0.23
N PRO A 87 -6.34 -24.75 1.15
CA PRO A 87 -6.25 -24.30 2.53
C PRO A 87 -4.85 -24.62 3.07
N LEU A 88 -4.16 -23.60 3.62
CA LEU A 88 -2.82 -23.74 4.16
C LEU A 88 -2.78 -24.94 5.10
N ASP A 89 -1.93 -25.91 4.75
CA ASP A 89 -1.64 -27.03 5.62
C ASP A 89 -0.84 -26.51 6.82
N LEU A 90 -1.56 -26.26 7.92
CA LEU A 90 -0.98 -25.81 9.20
C LEU A 90 -0.01 -26.83 9.80
N THR A 91 0.13 -28.02 9.21
CA THR A 91 1.17 -28.99 9.59
C THR A 91 2.53 -28.70 8.96
N LYS A 92 2.61 -27.85 7.91
CA LYS A 92 3.89 -27.44 7.33
C LYS A 92 4.66 -26.55 8.33
N VAL A 93 5.86 -26.98 8.68
CA VAL A 93 6.76 -26.25 9.59
C VAL A 93 7.29 -25.01 8.85
N PRO A 94 7.11 -23.79 9.39
CA PRO A 94 7.74 -22.60 8.82
C PRO A 94 9.25 -22.80 8.73
N ALA A 95 9.81 -22.58 7.55
CA ALA A 95 11.26 -22.59 7.36
C ALA A 95 11.89 -21.48 8.22
N GLU A 96 13.11 -21.73 8.69
CA GLU A 96 13.88 -20.70 9.38
C GLU A 96 14.08 -19.48 8.47
N PHE A 97 13.86 -18.31 9.05
CA PHE A 97 14.01 -17.02 8.38
C PHE A 97 15.15 -16.27 9.07
N LEU A 98 16.25 -16.00 8.36
CA LEU A 98 17.25 -15.05 8.84
C LEU A 98 16.60 -13.67 8.97
N ALA A 99 16.87 -12.96 10.07
CA ALA A 99 16.22 -11.67 10.34
C ALA A 99 16.44 -10.67 9.18
N GLU A 100 17.62 -10.68 8.57
CA GLU A 100 17.98 -9.82 7.44
C GLU A 100 17.08 -10.08 6.23
N ALA A 101 16.90 -11.34 5.85
CA ALA A 101 16.04 -11.70 4.73
C ALA A 101 14.58 -11.31 5.03
N HIS A 102 14.12 -11.47 6.28
CA HIS A 102 12.75 -11.15 6.66
C HIS A 102 12.52 -9.65 6.55
N ASN A 103 13.47 -8.89 7.10
CA ASN A 103 13.44 -7.44 7.13
C ASN A 103 13.47 -6.86 5.71
N ALA A 104 14.22 -7.47 4.78
CA ALA A 104 14.20 -7.09 3.36
C ALA A 104 12.78 -7.19 2.77
N GLN A 105 12.01 -8.24 3.09
CA GLN A 105 10.63 -8.37 2.60
C GLN A 105 9.70 -7.30 3.18
N ILE A 106 9.84 -6.98 4.48
CA ILE A 106 9.10 -5.89 5.10
C ILE A 106 9.44 -4.54 4.44
N GLN A 107 10.70 -4.29 4.11
CA GLN A 107 11.13 -3.08 3.42
C GLN A 107 10.58 -3.00 1.99
N HIS A 108 10.56 -4.10 1.25
CA HIS A 108 9.94 -4.17 -0.07
C HIS A 108 8.43 -3.85 -0.01
N GLU A 109 7.72 -4.44 0.95
CA GLU A 109 6.30 -4.17 1.17
C GLU A 109 6.04 -2.69 1.50
N GLN A 110 6.82 -2.10 2.41
CA GLN A 110 6.76 -0.68 2.74
C GLN A 110 7.02 0.21 1.53
N THR A 111 7.99 -0.16 0.69
CA THR A 111 8.28 0.55 -0.57
C THR A 111 7.09 0.48 -1.52
N CYS A 112 6.47 -0.69 -1.65
CA CYS A 112 5.28 -0.90 -2.48
C CYS A 112 4.12 0.00 -2.02
N LEU A 113 3.83 0.03 -0.72
CA LEU A 113 2.81 0.87 -0.11
C LEU A 113 3.08 2.37 -0.31
N ALA A 114 4.34 2.79 -0.14
CA ALA A 114 4.75 4.18 -0.33
C ALA A 114 4.58 4.63 -1.79
N ARG A 115 5.04 3.81 -2.74
CA ARG A 115 4.84 4.02 -4.18
C ARG A 115 3.35 4.05 -4.54
N GLY A 116 2.56 3.15 -3.97
CA GLY A 116 1.10 3.12 -4.17
C GLY A 116 0.45 4.45 -3.83
N THR A 117 0.86 5.09 -2.72
CA THR A 117 0.35 6.42 -2.35
C THR A 117 0.68 7.49 -3.38
N VAL A 118 1.92 7.50 -3.90
CA VAL A 118 2.33 8.46 -4.94
C VAL A 118 1.54 8.24 -6.22
N PHE A 119 1.44 7.00 -6.69
CA PHE A 119 0.71 6.67 -7.90
C PHE A 119 -0.78 6.99 -7.81
N ILE A 120 -1.40 6.66 -6.68
CA ILE A 120 -2.82 6.96 -6.47
C ILE A 120 -3.04 8.48 -6.54
N LYS A 121 -2.22 9.29 -5.84
CA LYS A 121 -2.32 10.76 -5.93
C LYS A 121 -2.13 11.28 -7.35
N SER A 122 -1.13 10.76 -8.08
CA SER A 122 -0.90 11.13 -9.47
C SER A 122 -2.07 10.73 -10.38
N PHE A 123 -2.72 9.60 -10.11
CA PHE A 123 -3.91 9.15 -10.84
C PHE A 123 -5.09 10.08 -10.60
N TYR A 124 -5.36 10.46 -9.34
CA TYR A 124 -6.41 11.42 -9.01
C TYR A 124 -6.19 12.78 -9.67
N LYS A 125 -4.98 13.33 -9.57
CA LYS A 125 -4.58 14.55 -10.29
C LYS A 125 -4.84 14.42 -11.80
N PHE A 126 -4.43 13.29 -12.39
CA PHE A 126 -4.65 13.02 -13.82
C PHE A 126 -6.13 12.93 -14.19
N CYS A 127 -6.97 12.30 -13.37
CA CYS A 127 -8.42 12.25 -13.59
C CYS A 127 -9.03 13.67 -13.59
N HIS A 128 -8.67 14.49 -12.59
CA HIS A 128 -9.16 15.86 -12.48
C HIS A 128 -8.76 16.72 -13.69
N GLU A 129 -7.49 16.63 -14.12
CA GLU A 129 -6.99 17.34 -15.32
C GLU A 129 -7.70 16.93 -16.62
N ASN A 130 -8.29 15.73 -16.65
CA ASN A 130 -9.07 15.21 -17.77
C ASN A 130 -10.59 15.35 -17.57
N GLY A 131 -11.03 16.16 -16.60
CA GLY A 131 -12.46 16.43 -16.37
C GLY A 131 -13.26 15.24 -15.86
N VAL A 132 -12.58 14.26 -15.25
CA VAL A 132 -13.23 13.14 -14.56
C VAL A 132 -13.29 13.46 -13.07
N ASP A 133 -14.49 13.78 -12.59
CA ASP A 133 -14.73 14.04 -11.17
C ASP A 133 -14.43 12.79 -10.33
N GLU A 134 -13.74 13.03 -9.22
CA GLU A 134 -13.20 11.98 -8.37
C GLU A 134 -14.30 11.27 -7.56
N VAL A 135 -14.08 9.98 -7.28
CA VAL A 135 -14.80 9.28 -6.19
C VAL A 135 -13.96 9.36 -4.92
N GLY A 136 -13.83 10.58 -4.37
CA GLY A 136 -13.25 10.87 -3.06
C GLY A 136 -11.72 10.91 -2.96
N ASP A 137 -11.23 11.36 -1.81
CA ASP A 137 -9.79 11.53 -1.54
C ASP A 137 -9.06 10.19 -1.31
N PRO A 138 -7.83 10.03 -1.81
CA PRO A 138 -7.02 8.88 -1.49
C PRO A 138 -6.65 8.82 -0.01
N SER A 139 -6.84 7.67 0.61
CA SER A 139 -6.37 7.44 1.97
C SER A 139 -4.84 7.39 2.03
N PRO A 140 -4.22 7.78 3.15
CA PRO A 140 -2.81 7.49 3.38
C PRO A 140 -2.59 5.96 3.37
N ALA A 141 -1.50 5.49 2.77
CA ALA A 141 -1.11 4.11 2.94
C ALA A 141 -0.93 3.79 4.44
N SER A 142 -1.43 2.61 4.82
CA SER A 142 -1.36 2.15 6.20
C SER A 142 0.09 2.11 6.68
N GLY A 143 0.36 2.75 7.82
CA GLY A 143 1.71 2.86 8.39
C GLY A 143 2.53 4.09 7.95
N MET A 144 2.08 4.84 6.93
CA MET A 144 2.70 6.13 6.58
C MET A 144 2.06 7.26 7.39
N LYS A 145 2.87 7.96 8.20
CA LYS A 145 2.46 9.25 8.75
C LYS A 145 2.51 10.28 7.61
N ARG A 146 1.59 11.25 7.60
CA ARG A 146 1.81 12.47 6.83
C ARG A 146 3.16 13.06 7.27
N PRO A 147 4.02 13.51 6.34
CA PRO A 147 5.21 14.25 6.72
C PRO A 147 4.82 15.34 7.71
N ALA A 148 5.56 15.49 8.81
CA ALA A 148 5.45 16.72 9.58
C ALA A 148 5.74 17.90 8.62
N PRO A 149 5.05 19.05 8.75
CA PRO A 149 5.33 20.22 7.93
C PRO A 149 6.84 20.51 7.96
N GLU A 150 7.37 20.81 6.78
CA GLU A 150 8.76 20.67 6.37
C GLU A 150 9.78 21.17 7.41
N LEU A 151 10.67 20.27 7.84
CA LEU A 151 12.03 20.68 8.22
C LEU A 151 12.83 20.83 6.92
N GLU A 152 12.63 21.95 6.22
CA GLU A 152 13.60 22.43 5.25
C GLU A 152 14.93 22.58 6.00
N ASN A 153 15.94 21.75 5.66
CA ASN A 153 17.38 21.83 6.01
C ASN A 153 18.04 20.55 6.57
N ASN A 154 17.60 19.34 6.25
CA ASN A 154 18.42 18.13 6.51
C ASN A 154 19.26 17.73 5.28
N GLN A 155 20.21 18.60 4.91
CA GLN A 155 21.40 18.17 4.15
C GLN A 155 22.30 17.36 5.09
N GLY A 156 21.96 16.09 5.26
CA GLY A 156 22.72 15.21 6.14
C GLY A 156 22.00 13.94 6.57
N ALA A 157 21.11 13.39 5.75
CA ALA A 157 20.65 12.01 5.96
C ALA A 157 21.83 11.08 5.69
N SER A 158 22.67 10.87 6.71
CA SER A 158 23.70 9.84 6.68
C SER A 158 22.99 8.50 6.49
N THR A 159 23.48 7.71 5.54
CA THR A 159 23.27 6.26 5.50
C THR A 159 24.03 5.61 6.67
N GLU A 160 23.82 6.12 7.89
CA GLU A 160 24.28 5.43 9.08
C GLU A 160 23.65 4.04 9.08
N SER A 161 24.52 3.04 9.15
CA SER A 161 24.17 1.63 9.18
C SER A 161 23.02 1.45 10.16
N ILE A 162 21.85 1.06 9.63
CA ILE A 162 20.67 0.81 10.44
C ILE A 162 21.11 -0.19 11.52
N PRO A 163 21.08 0.16 12.82
CA PRO A 163 21.65 -0.66 13.89
C PRO A 163 21.07 -2.07 13.79
N MET A 164 21.88 -3.13 14.01
CA MET A 164 21.50 -4.55 13.87
C MET A 164 20.04 -4.75 14.30
N MET A 165 19.12 -4.71 13.33
CA MET A 165 17.71 -4.67 13.65
C MET A 165 17.33 -6.09 14.00
N GLY A 166 16.64 -6.25 15.12
CA GLY A 166 15.86 -7.45 15.37
C GLY A 166 14.83 -7.68 14.26
N LEU A 167 13.92 -8.61 14.50
CA LEU A 167 12.85 -8.90 13.54
C LEU A 167 11.94 -7.67 13.37
N MET A 168 11.81 -7.16 12.15
CA MET A 168 10.86 -6.11 11.79
C MET A 168 9.45 -6.67 11.66
N TRP A 169 8.45 -5.83 11.88
CA TRP A 169 7.03 -6.17 11.69
C TRP A 169 6.35 -5.04 10.94
N LEU A 170 5.39 -5.37 10.09
CA LEU A 170 4.56 -4.38 9.42
C LEU A 170 3.33 -4.10 10.29
N ILE A 171 3.22 -2.90 10.85
CA ILE A 171 2.09 -2.51 11.69
C ILE A 171 1.18 -1.56 10.93
N GLU A 172 -0.12 -1.88 10.92
CA GLU A 172 -1.14 -1.06 10.28
C GLU A 172 -2.43 -0.96 11.11
N LYS A 173 -3.29 0.01 10.80
CA LYS A 173 -4.61 0.09 11.42
C LYS A 173 -5.42 -1.13 11.00
N ARG A 174 -6.15 -1.73 11.94
CA ARG A 174 -7.07 -2.82 11.64
C ARG A 174 -8.24 -2.26 10.84
N HIS A 175 -8.58 -2.92 9.76
CA HIS A 175 -9.70 -2.53 8.93
C HIS A 175 -11.02 -2.83 9.67
N PRO A 176 -11.99 -1.89 9.67
CA PRO A 176 -13.25 -2.08 10.40
C PRO A 176 -14.12 -3.17 9.75
N SER A 177 -14.04 -3.31 8.43
CA SER A 177 -14.74 -4.33 7.67
C SER A 177 -13.90 -5.60 7.55
N GLN A 178 -14.53 -6.75 7.80
CA GLN A 178 -13.97 -8.08 7.51
C GLN A 178 -14.16 -8.49 6.04
N ARG A 179 -14.97 -7.73 5.27
CA ARG A 179 -15.25 -8.02 3.87
C ARG A 179 -14.09 -7.52 3.01
N ILE A 180 -13.37 -8.46 2.41
CA ILE A 180 -12.31 -8.19 1.43
C ILE A 180 -12.90 -8.30 0.03
N GLN A 181 -12.67 -7.29 -0.79
CA GLN A 181 -12.98 -7.28 -2.20
C GLN A 181 -11.66 -7.33 -2.98
N ARG A 182 -11.50 -8.34 -3.83
CA ARG A 182 -10.32 -8.51 -4.66
C ARG A 182 -10.62 -8.00 -6.08
N PHE A 183 -9.77 -7.12 -6.58
CA PHE A 183 -9.89 -6.48 -7.89
C PHE A 183 -9.02 -7.14 -8.96
N SER A 184 -7.86 -7.66 -8.56
CA SER A 184 -6.97 -8.49 -9.39
C SER A 184 -6.22 -9.49 -8.52
N ARG A 185 -5.64 -10.53 -9.13
CA ARG A 185 -4.64 -11.41 -8.50
C ARG A 185 -3.26 -11.12 -9.09
N THR A 186 -2.25 -11.88 -8.65
CA THR A 186 -0.87 -11.72 -9.10
C THR A 186 -0.69 -11.93 -10.61
N LEU A 187 -1.35 -12.93 -11.19
CA LEU A 187 -1.30 -13.29 -12.62
C LEU A 187 -2.69 -13.33 -13.29
N GLU A 188 -3.70 -12.76 -12.62
CA GLU A 188 -5.08 -12.65 -13.12
C GLU A 188 -5.54 -11.20 -12.95
N HIS A 189 -5.29 -10.39 -13.98
CA HIS A 189 -5.57 -8.95 -13.99
C HIS A 189 -6.93 -8.61 -14.61
N ALA A 190 -7.44 -9.47 -15.49
CA ALA A 190 -8.75 -9.24 -16.10
C ALA A 190 -9.86 -9.33 -15.03
N THR A 191 -10.80 -8.38 -15.08
CA THR A 191 -11.97 -8.37 -14.21
C THR A 191 -13.24 -8.47 -15.02
N PRO A 192 -14.18 -9.39 -14.74
CA PRO A 192 -15.47 -9.40 -15.43
C PRO A 192 -16.42 -8.29 -14.91
N HIS A 193 -16.04 -7.60 -13.84
CA HIS A 193 -16.88 -6.60 -13.19
C HIS A 193 -16.96 -5.30 -13.99
N SER A 194 -18.14 -4.70 -14.02
CA SER A 194 -18.45 -3.45 -14.71
C SER A 194 -18.92 -2.33 -13.78
N ASP A 195 -18.90 -2.54 -12.45
CA ASP A 195 -19.21 -1.46 -11.52
C ASP A 195 -18.08 -0.42 -11.47
N GLN A 196 -18.46 0.82 -11.15
CA GLN A 196 -17.57 1.97 -11.19
C GLN A 196 -16.29 1.78 -10.35
N LEU A 197 -16.39 1.12 -9.20
CA LEU A 197 -15.24 0.87 -8.34
C LEU A 197 -14.23 -0.06 -9.03
N HIS A 198 -14.67 -1.18 -9.60
CA HIS A 198 -13.78 -2.06 -10.36
C HIS A 198 -13.21 -1.36 -11.61
N LEU A 199 -14.01 -0.60 -12.35
CA LEU A 199 -13.52 0.16 -13.50
C LEU A 199 -12.46 1.19 -13.09
N THR A 200 -12.63 1.85 -11.93
CA THR A 200 -11.66 2.79 -11.36
C THR A 200 -10.35 2.10 -11.01
N ILE A 201 -10.39 0.98 -10.30
CA ILE A 201 -9.18 0.22 -9.95
C ILE A 201 -8.48 -0.33 -11.20
N TYR A 202 -9.24 -0.77 -12.19
CA TYR A 202 -8.71 -1.29 -13.45
C TYR A 202 -8.04 -0.20 -14.29
N ALA A 203 -8.63 0.99 -14.37
CA ALA A 203 -8.01 2.17 -14.98
C ALA A 203 -6.77 2.63 -14.21
N LEU A 204 -6.78 2.58 -12.88
CA LEU A 204 -5.61 2.87 -12.05
C LEU A 204 -4.44 1.92 -12.38
N GLN A 205 -4.67 0.61 -12.51
CA GLN A 205 -3.61 -0.33 -12.91
C GLN A 205 -3.00 0.04 -14.26
N ARG A 206 -3.84 0.40 -15.24
CA ARG A 206 -3.40 0.85 -16.56
C ARG A 206 -2.62 2.15 -16.49
N PHE A 207 -3.12 3.13 -15.74
CA PHE A 207 -2.44 4.40 -15.52
C PHE A 207 -1.05 4.16 -14.94
N ILE A 208 -0.91 3.35 -13.88
CA ILE A 208 0.38 3.07 -13.26
C ILE A 208 1.36 2.43 -14.25
N TYR A 209 0.90 1.48 -15.05
CA TYR A 209 1.72 0.87 -16.09
C TYR A 209 2.25 1.92 -17.08
N ARG A 210 1.41 2.84 -17.54
CA ARG A 210 1.81 3.90 -18.47
C ARG A 210 2.69 4.95 -17.80
N TYR A 211 2.32 5.38 -16.60
CA TYR A 211 3.00 6.42 -15.83
C TYR A 211 4.41 5.98 -15.42
N SER A 212 4.59 4.69 -15.14
CA SER A 212 5.90 4.08 -14.88
C SER A 212 6.67 3.72 -16.16
N ASN A 213 6.31 4.29 -17.33
CA ASN A 213 6.92 4.00 -18.62
C ASN A 213 7.00 2.49 -18.95
N ASN A 214 5.96 1.74 -18.61
CA ASN A 214 5.83 0.30 -18.83
C ASN A 214 6.84 -0.53 -18.02
N GLU A 215 7.30 -0.03 -16.87
CA GLU A 215 8.27 -0.72 -16.01
C GLU A 215 7.65 -1.44 -14.81
N LEU A 216 6.43 -1.04 -14.42
CA LEU A 216 5.77 -1.51 -13.21
C LEU A 216 4.27 -1.71 -13.41
N VAL A 217 3.72 -2.79 -12.87
CA VAL A 217 2.28 -3.05 -12.76
C VAL A 217 1.94 -3.36 -11.30
N PHE A 218 0.86 -2.78 -10.77
CA PHE A 218 0.28 -3.23 -9.52
C PHE A 218 -0.58 -4.48 -9.74
N ALA A 219 -0.41 -5.48 -8.88
CA ALA A 219 -1.09 -6.76 -8.90
C ALA A 219 -1.63 -7.09 -7.51
N ASP A 220 -2.46 -8.14 -7.42
CA ASP A 220 -3.15 -8.55 -6.19
C ASP A 220 -3.86 -7.37 -5.48
N LEU A 221 -4.45 -6.46 -6.26
CA LEU A 221 -5.15 -5.32 -5.69
C LEU A 221 -6.40 -5.82 -4.98
N GLN A 222 -6.50 -5.50 -3.70
CA GLN A 222 -7.64 -5.82 -2.86
C GLN A 222 -7.91 -4.65 -1.90
N GLY A 223 -9.16 -4.57 -1.45
CA GLY A 223 -9.58 -3.52 -0.55
C GLY A 223 -10.74 -3.93 0.34
N THR A 224 -10.96 -3.13 1.38
CA THR A 224 -12.14 -3.26 2.24
C THR A 224 -12.98 -2.00 2.13
N PRO A 225 -14.32 -2.11 2.03
CA PRO A 225 -15.18 -0.95 2.10
C PRO A 225 -15.07 -0.31 3.49
N VAL A 226 -15.02 1.02 3.50
CA VAL A 226 -15.00 1.83 4.72
C VAL A 226 -16.02 2.95 4.61
N THR A 227 -16.57 3.37 5.75
CA THR A 227 -17.32 4.61 5.85
C THR A 227 -16.44 5.62 6.57
N THR A 228 -16.17 6.74 5.92
CA THR A 228 -15.45 7.88 6.49
C THR A 228 -16.41 9.00 6.81
N VAL A 229 -16.15 9.71 7.90
CA VAL A 229 -16.87 10.94 8.24
C VAL A 229 -16.08 12.10 7.66
N GLY A 230 -16.66 12.81 6.69
CA GLY A 230 -16.11 14.03 6.13
C GLY A 230 -16.06 15.16 7.15
N ARG A 231 -15.37 16.27 6.81
CA ARG A 231 -15.22 17.41 7.73
C ARG A 231 -16.54 18.04 8.16
N ASN A 232 -17.55 17.97 7.31
CA ASN A 232 -18.89 18.51 7.58
C ASN A 232 -19.79 17.52 8.34
N GLY A 233 -19.27 16.35 8.73
CA GLY A 233 -20.05 15.28 9.35
C GLY A 233 -20.72 14.34 8.34
N ASP A 234 -20.65 14.63 7.04
CA ASP A 234 -21.21 13.79 5.99
C ASP A 234 -20.51 12.43 5.92
N LEU A 235 -21.29 11.37 5.74
CA LEU A 235 -20.76 10.03 5.58
C LEU A 235 -20.40 9.79 4.11
N SER A 236 -19.14 9.50 3.84
CA SER A 236 -18.68 9.02 2.54
C SER A 236 -18.32 7.54 2.62
N THR A 237 -18.72 6.77 1.61
CA THR A 237 -18.28 5.38 1.46
C THR A 237 -17.10 5.34 0.51
N GLY A 238 -16.06 4.62 0.91
CA GLY A 238 -14.85 4.45 0.13
C GLY A 238 -14.31 3.04 0.23
N THR A 239 -13.20 2.79 -0.45
CA THR A 239 -12.46 1.53 -0.34
C THR A 239 -11.02 1.82 0.03
N VAL A 240 -10.55 1.19 1.11
CA VAL A 240 -9.12 1.22 1.48
C VAL A 240 -8.45 0.03 0.82
N LEU A 241 -7.53 0.31 -0.11
CA LEU A 241 -6.65 -0.70 -0.69
C LEU A 241 -5.53 -1.08 0.28
N PHE A 242 -5.15 -2.34 0.32
CA PHE A 242 -4.09 -2.84 1.19
C PHE A 242 -3.37 -4.05 0.60
N ASP A 243 -2.17 -4.32 1.11
CA ASP A 243 -1.26 -5.38 0.65
C ASP A 243 -1.11 -5.46 -0.90
N PRO A 244 -0.88 -4.35 -1.62
CA PRO A 244 -0.66 -4.43 -3.05
C PRO A 244 0.65 -5.17 -3.36
N MET A 245 0.66 -5.93 -4.45
CA MET A 245 1.89 -6.47 -5.03
C MET A 245 2.30 -5.65 -6.26
N THR A 246 3.57 -5.76 -6.65
CA THR A 246 4.07 -5.14 -7.88
C THR A 246 4.86 -6.13 -8.71
N CYS A 247 4.63 -6.10 -10.02
CA CYS A 247 5.50 -6.75 -11.01
C CYS A 247 6.40 -5.68 -11.62
N THR A 248 7.72 -5.87 -11.56
CA THR A 248 8.71 -4.89 -12.08
C THR A 248 9.70 -5.56 -13.01
N ARG A 249 10.22 -4.86 -14.02
CA ARG A 249 11.21 -5.45 -14.94
C ARG A 249 12.44 -6.08 -14.27
N THR A 250 12.88 -5.51 -13.14
CA THR A 250 14.08 -5.95 -12.40
C THR A 250 13.81 -6.99 -11.31
N GLN A 251 12.56 -7.44 -11.12
CA GLN A 251 12.16 -8.36 -10.04
C GLN A 251 12.48 -7.87 -8.60
N GLY A 252 12.64 -6.56 -8.39
CA GLY A 252 13.15 -6.00 -7.13
C GLY A 252 12.13 -5.64 -6.05
N SER A 253 10.86 -6.07 -6.15
CA SER A 253 9.78 -5.62 -5.24
C SER A 253 9.25 -6.67 -4.26
N GLY A 254 10.01 -7.74 -4.03
CA GLY A 254 9.68 -8.77 -3.03
C GLY A 254 9.10 -10.05 -3.63
N ILE A 255 8.68 -10.98 -2.76
CA ILE A 255 8.33 -12.36 -3.11
C ILE A 255 7.19 -12.48 -4.15
N GLY A 256 6.24 -11.54 -4.17
CA GLY A 256 5.12 -11.55 -5.13
C GLY A 256 5.43 -10.94 -6.51
N ASN A 257 6.70 -10.66 -6.81
CA ASN A 257 7.09 -10.02 -8.07
C ASN A 257 7.36 -11.04 -9.17
N HIS A 258 6.41 -11.22 -10.08
CA HIS A 258 6.55 -12.09 -11.24
C HIS A 258 7.32 -11.46 -12.41
N GLY A 259 7.96 -10.31 -12.18
CA GLY A 259 8.89 -9.69 -13.10
C GLY A 259 8.28 -9.30 -14.45
N PRO A 260 9.06 -9.44 -15.53
CA PRO A 260 8.56 -9.26 -16.89
C PRO A 260 7.38 -10.17 -17.25
N ASN A 261 7.29 -11.38 -16.68
CA ASN A 261 6.18 -12.30 -16.95
C ASN A 261 4.86 -11.72 -16.40
N GLY A 262 4.83 -11.24 -15.15
CA GLY A 262 3.64 -10.60 -14.59
C GLY A 262 3.22 -9.35 -15.38
N ILE A 263 4.19 -8.55 -15.85
CA ILE A 263 3.89 -7.41 -16.73
C ILE A 263 3.29 -7.87 -18.07
N GLN A 264 3.86 -8.90 -18.70
CA GLN A 264 3.37 -9.43 -19.96
C GLN A 264 1.95 -9.97 -19.81
N THR A 265 1.69 -10.75 -18.75
CA THR A 265 0.36 -11.25 -18.41
C THR A 265 -0.65 -10.11 -18.24
N PHE A 266 -0.27 -9.03 -17.55
CA PHE A 266 -1.11 -7.83 -17.48
C PHE A 266 -1.40 -7.24 -18.86
N VAL A 267 -0.40 -7.08 -19.71
CA VAL A 267 -0.58 -6.50 -21.07
C VAL A 267 -1.51 -7.36 -21.93
N GLU A 268 -1.40 -8.68 -21.84
CA GLU A 268 -2.24 -9.61 -22.59
C GLU A 268 -3.70 -9.64 -22.10
N GLN A 269 -3.89 -9.54 -20.79
CA GLN A 269 -5.21 -9.65 -20.16
C GLN A 269 -5.94 -8.30 -20.06
N HIS A 270 -5.22 -7.17 -20.04
CA HIS A 270 -5.81 -5.87 -19.87
C HIS A 270 -6.49 -5.39 -21.16
N GLN A 271 -7.78 -5.08 -21.08
CA GLN A 271 -8.55 -4.48 -22.16
C GLN A 271 -9.08 -3.13 -21.69
N CYS A 272 -8.70 -2.03 -22.34
CA CYS A 272 -9.25 -0.73 -21.97
C CYS A 272 -10.78 -0.76 -22.04
N ARG A 273 -11.39 -0.09 -21.05
CA ARG A 273 -12.84 0.03 -20.85
C ARG A 273 -13.22 1.49 -20.74
N GLU A 274 -14.50 1.76 -20.45
CA GLU A 274 -15.11 3.09 -20.48
C GLU A 274 -14.25 4.15 -19.78
N LEU A 275 -13.75 3.87 -18.57
CA LEU A 275 -12.91 4.81 -17.84
C LEU A 275 -11.49 4.95 -18.42
N CYS A 276 -10.87 3.86 -18.88
CA CYS A 276 -9.57 3.93 -19.56
C CYS A 276 -9.67 4.77 -20.84
N ASP A 277 -10.77 4.61 -21.59
CA ASP A 277 -11.02 5.30 -22.84
C ASP A 277 -11.32 6.78 -22.60
N THR A 278 -12.12 7.09 -21.56
CA THR A 278 -12.40 8.46 -21.12
C THR A 278 -11.12 9.19 -20.72
N LEU A 279 -10.19 8.49 -20.09
CA LEU A 279 -8.90 9.00 -19.65
C LEU A 279 -7.79 8.89 -20.71
N ASP A 280 -8.11 8.48 -21.93
CA ASP A 280 -7.17 8.25 -23.05
C ASP A 280 -5.95 7.38 -22.67
N LEU A 281 -6.14 6.39 -21.78
CA LEU A 281 -5.09 5.47 -21.34
C LEU A 281 -4.79 4.35 -22.35
N GLY A 282 -5.60 4.27 -23.42
CA GLY A 282 -5.49 3.32 -24.50
C GLY A 282 -4.43 3.69 -25.54
N THR A 283 -4.19 4.99 -25.77
CA THR A 283 -3.21 5.45 -26.75
C THR A 283 -1.78 5.44 -26.21
N GLN A 284 -0.79 5.53 -27.10
CA GLN A 284 0.63 5.56 -26.71
C GLN A 284 1.01 6.91 -26.06
N PHE A 285 0.41 7.26 -24.92
CA PHE A 285 0.85 8.39 -24.14
C PHE A 285 2.17 8.07 -23.45
N LEU A 286 3.22 8.85 -23.72
CA LEU A 286 4.35 8.99 -22.81
C LEU A 286 3.95 10.06 -21.80
N LEU A 287 3.54 9.64 -20.61
CA LEU A 287 3.38 10.56 -19.49
C LEU A 287 4.79 11.09 -19.19
N ASN A 288 5.06 12.36 -19.51
CA ASN A 288 6.34 12.99 -19.19
C ASN A 288 6.37 13.17 -17.67
N PRO A 289 7.16 12.40 -16.90
CA PRO A 289 7.17 12.51 -15.45
C PRO A 289 7.97 13.76 -14.98
N GLY A 290 8.21 14.75 -15.86
CA GLY A 290 9.37 15.63 -15.78
C GLY A 290 9.17 17.09 -16.19
N LYS A 291 7.96 17.66 -16.10
CA LYS A 291 7.79 19.12 -16.14
C LYS A 291 6.89 19.58 -15.00
N ASP A 292 7.52 20.19 -13.98
CA ASP A 292 6.96 20.90 -12.81
C ASP A 292 6.02 20.06 -11.90
N ASP A 293 6.30 19.82 -10.62
CA ASP A 293 6.65 20.81 -9.59
C ASP A 293 7.81 20.32 -8.69
N THR A 294 9.00 20.88 -8.88
CA THR A 294 10.05 20.93 -7.82
C THR A 294 9.97 22.22 -7.01
N ALA A 295 8.97 23.08 -7.28
CA ALA A 295 8.44 23.92 -6.23
C ALA A 295 7.94 22.97 -5.14
N GLY A 296 8.55 23.05 -3.96
CA GLY A 296 8.22 22.15 -2.85
C GLY A 296 6.72 21.95 -2.79
N TYR A 297 6.30 20.68 -2.74
CA TYR A 297 4.96 20.33 -2.30
C TYR A 297 4.84 20.82 -0.86
N GLN A 298 4.65 22.14 -0.69
CA GLN A 298 4.24 22.71 0.57
C GLN A 298 2.96 21.97 0.90
N LEU A 299 3.00 21.24 2.00
CA LEU A 299 1.91 20.40 2.50
C LEU A 299 0.73 21.24 3.03
N GLY A 300 0.47 22.40 2.41
CA GLY A 300 -0.39 23.46 2.86
C GLY A 300 -1.00 24.22 1.70
N ASP A 301 -1.68 23.52 0.78
CA ASP A 301 -2.75 24.17 0.02
C ASP A 301 -4.07 23.46 0.29
N SER A 302 -4.87 24.14 1.10
CA SER A 302 -6.31 23.95 1.19
C SER A 302 -6.91 24.12 -0.20
N GLY A 303 -7.27 23.01 -0.85
CA GLY A 303 -8.01 23.03 -2.10
C GLY A 303 -9.14 24.06 -2.04
N SER A 304 -9.18 24.90 -3.07
CA SER A 304 -10.05 26.07 -3.15
C SER A 304 -11.53 25.68 -3.02
N ASP A 305 -12.21 26.42 -2.16
CA ASP A 305 -13.62 26.34 -1.83
C ASP A 305 -14.49 26.70 -3.05
N PRO A 306 -15.26 25.76 -3.65
CA PRO A 306 -16.24 26.11 -4.66
C PRO A 306 -17.55 26.46 -3.95
N GLY A 307 -17.65 27.66 -3.38
CA GLY A 307 -18.90 28.02 -2.71
C GLY A 307 -18.96 29.27 -1.83
N HIS A 308 -18.22 30.33 -2.14
CA HIS A 308 -18.55 31.63 -1.53
C HIS A 308 -19.60 32.35 -2.40
N VAL A 309 -20.88 32.06 -2.14
CA VAL A 309 -21.97 32.95 -2.55
C VAL A 309 -21.98 34.09 -1.53
N GLY A 310 -21.58 35.27 -1.97
CA GLY A 310 -21.72 36.49 -1.18
C GLY A 310 -23.21 36.80 -1.01
N ASP A 311 -23.62 36.99 0.24
CA ASP A 311 -24.91 37.60 0.57
C ASP A 311 -24.69 39.11 0.76
N ASP A 312 -25.48 39.89 0.03
CA ASP A 312 -25.84 41.29 0.33
C ASP A 312 -26.59 41.39 1.68
#